data_AF-A0A1H0RU09-F1
#
_entry.id   AF-A0A1H0RU09-F1
#
_cell.length_a   1.000
_cell.length_b   1.000
_cell.length_c   1.000
_cell.angle_alpha   90.00
_cell.angle_beta   90.00
_cell.angle_gamma   90.00
#
_symmetry.space_group_name_H-M   'P 1'
#
loop_
_entity.id
_entity.type
_entity.pdbx_description
1 polymer ?
#
loop_
_entity_poly.entity_id
_entity_poly.type
_entity_poly.pdbx_seq_one_letter_code
_entity_poly.pdbx_strand_id
1 'polypeptide(L)' 'MSLQLIVQCGTVAEVETMLSASCGSAVEVFAIDMDNIGVSIPTLLLDSVGEERIRAALSHARVYDLYSGIWNDAT' A
#
# COMPACT_ATOMS: atom_id res chain seq x y z
N MET A 1 -8.34 2.30 12.75
CA MET A 1 -8.64 3.07 11.52
C MET A 1 -7.95 2.33 10.38
N SER A 2 -8.56 2.23 9.20
CA SER A 2 -7.94 1.56 8.06
C SER A 2 -6.76 2.38 7.53
N LEU A 3 -5.75 1.71 6.97
CA LEU A 3 -4.66 2.39 6.27
C LEU A 3 -5.02 2.53 4.79
N GLN A 4 -4.97 3.76 4.28
CA GLN A 4 -5.27 4.08 2.88
C GLN A 4 -4.08 4.79 2.27
N LEU A 5 -3.59 4.24 1.17
CA LEU A 5 -2.36 4.68 0.51
C LEU A 5 -2.60 4.85 -1.00
N ILE A 6 -1.83 5.74 -1.62
CA ILE A 6 -1.61 5.75 -3.06
C ILE A 6 -0.16 5.36 -3.30
N VAL A 7 0.06 4.39 -4.17
CA VAL A 7 1.39 3.94 -4.57
C VAL A 7 1.60 4.39 -6.00
N GLN A 8 2.65 5.16 -6.25
CA GLN A 8 3.05 5.52 -7.60
C GLN A 8 3.83 4.35 -8.21
N CYS A 9 3.15 3.52 -8.99
CA CYS A 9 3.65 2.28 -9.58
C CYS A 9 2.89 1.99 -10.87
N GLY A 10 3.51 1.30 -11.83
CA GLY A 10 2.94 1.11 -13.17
C GLY A 10 1.70 0.23 -13.21
N THR A 11 1.59 -0.79 -12.35
CA THR A 11 0.44 -1.71 -12.39
C THR A 11 -0.03 -2.18 -11.02
N VAL A 12 -1.31 -2.55 -10.95
CA VAL A 12 -1.93 -3.22 -9.77
C VAL A 12 -1.15 -4.49 -9.39
N ALA A 13 -0.76 -5.29 -10.39
CA ALA A 13 -0.06 -6.56 -10.17
C ALA A 13 1.30 -6.39 -9.47
N GLU A 14 2.02 -5.30 -9.76
CA GLU A 14 3.27 -4.98 -9.06
C GLU A 14 3.03 -4.70 -7.58
N VAL A 15 2.01 -3.90 -7.27
CA VAL A 15 1.64 -3.56 -5.88
C VAL A 15 1.13 -4.78 -5.12
N GLU A 16 0.30 -5.62 -5.75
CA GLU A 16 -0.13 -6.90 -5.17
C GLU A 16 1.07 -7.82 -4.89
N THR A 17 2.04 -7.86 -5.80
CA THR A 17 3.28 -8.65 -5.61
C THR A 17 4.07 -8.15 -4.41
N MET A 18 4.25 -6.83 -4.27
CA MET A 18 4.94 -6.22 -3.12
C MET A 18 4.24 -6.58 -1.79
N LEU A 19 2.91 -6.53 -1.76
CA LEU A 19 2.12 -6.77 -0.55
C LEU A 19 1.88 -8.25 -0.25
N SER A 20 1.99 -9.14 -1.24
CA SER A 20 1.69 -10.57 -1.12
C SER A 20 2.41 -11.26 0.04
N ALA A 21 3.68 -10.89 0.27
CA ALA A 21 4.52 -11.46 1.32
C ALA A 21 4.09 -11.02 2.74
N SER A 22 3.46 -9.85 2.88
CA SER A 22 3.13 -9.26 4.18
C SER A 22 1.65 -9.34 4.53
N CYS A 23 0.77 -9.17 3.53
CA CYS A 23 -0.66 -8.95 3.75
C CYS A 23 -1.57 -10.02 3.10
N GLY A 24 -1.03 -10.86 2.22
CA GLY A 24 -1.81 -11.86 1.49
C GLY A 24 -2.96 -11.25 0.67
N SER A 25 -4.05 -12.00 0.48
CA SER A 25 -5.19 -11.61 -0.36
C SER A 25 -6.23 -10.71 0.31
N ALA A 26 -5.97 -10.24 1.53
CA ALA A 26 -6.94 -9.45 2.32
C ALA A 26 -6.81 -7.93 2.08
N VAL A 27 -5.91 -7.51 1.20
CA VAL A 27 -5.73 -6.11 0.79
C VAL A 27 -6.53 -5.84 -0.47
N GLU A 28 -7.19 -4.68 -0.52
CA GLU A 28 -7.81 -4.19 -1.73
C GLU A 28 -6.82 -3.29 -2.48
N VAL A 29 -6.45 -3.70 -3.70
CA VAL A 29 -5.59 -2.94 -4.61
C VAL A 29 -6.38 -2.61 -5.88
N PHE A 30 -6.35 -1.35 -6.30
CA PHE A 30 -7.13 -0.89 -7.45
C PHE A 30 -6.42 0.22 -8.21
N ALA A 31 -6.61 0.29 -9.52
CA ALA A 31 -6.07 1.39 -10.33
C ALA A 31 -6.83 2.69 -10.07
N ILE A 32 -6.11 3.80 -9.97
CA ILE A 32 -6.68 5.16 -9.93
C ILE A 32 -6.54 5.80 -11.30
N ASP A 33 -5.31 5.83 -11.83
CA ASP A 33 -4.97 6.29 -13.17
C ASP A 33 -3.80 5.48 -13.75
N MET A 34 -3.11 5.99 -14.78
CA MET A 34 -2.00 5.29 -15.44
C MET A 34 -0.77 5.08 -14.55
N ASP A 35 -0.55 5.93 -13.55
CA ASP A 35 0.67 5.94 -12.74
C ASP A 35 0.40 5.70 -11.24
N ASN A 36 -0.87 5.79 -10.82
CA ASN A 36 -1.28 5.73 -9.43
C ASN A 36 -2.18 4.54 -9.13
N ILE A 37 -1.80 3.80 -8.10
CA ILE A 37 -2.51 2.64 -7.58
C ILE A 37 -3.01 2.93 -6.17
N GLY A 38 -4.30 2.71 -5.93
CA GLY A 38 -4.90 2.80 -4.61
C GLY A 38 -4.74 1.49 -3.84
N VAL A 39 -4.43 1.62 -2.55
CA VAL A 39 -4.34 0.50 -1.62
C VAL A 39 -5.19 0.81 -0.39
N SER A 40 -6.13 -0.08 -0.10
CA SER A 40 -6.98 -0.03 1.08
C SER A 40 -6.74 -1.25 1.95
N ILE A 41 -6.31 -1.00 3.19
CA ILE A 41 -5.93 -2.04 4.15
C ILE A 41 -6.93 -2.02 5.30
N PRO A 42 -7.74 -3.10 5.46
CA PRO A 42 -8.69 -3.21 6.54
C PRO A 42 -8.01 -3.11 7.91
N THR A 43 -8.68 -2.49 8.88
CA THR A 43 -8.14 -2.30 10.25
C THR A 43 -7.73 -3.65 10.87
N LEU A 44 -8.51 -4.72 10.67
CA LEU A 44 -8.18 -6.05 11.18
C LEU A 44 -6.86 -6.60 10.62
N LEU A 45 -6.55 -6.32 9.35
CA LEU A 45 -5.31 -6.75 8.73
C LEU A 45 -4.14 -5.90 9.22
N LEU A 46 -4.36 -4.59 9.34
CA LEU A 46 -3.39 -3.65 9.91
C LEU A 46 -3.00 -4.03 11.34
N ASP A 47 -3.98 -4.36 12.18
CA ASP A 47 -3.77 -4.75 13.58
C ASP A 47 -3.04 -6.10 13.71
N SER A 48 -3.22 -6.99 12.74
CA SER A 48 -2.61 -8.33 12.72
C SER A 48 -1.18 -8.33 12.16
N VAL A 49 -0.96 -7.62 11.05
CA VAL A 49 0.34 -7.57 10.34
C VAL A 49 1.26 -6.51 10.94
N GLY A 50 0.69 -5.39 11.38
CA GLY A 50 1.40 -4.21 11.83
C GLY A 50 1.74 -3.26 10.68
N GLU A 51 1.53 -1.96 10.91
CA GLU A 51 1.77 -0.91 9.93
C GLU A 51 3.22 -0.89 9.40
N GLU A 52 4.19 -1.11 10.28
CA GLU A 52 5.62 -1.09 9.91
C GLU A 52 5.96 -2.12 8.83
N ARG A 53 5.40 -3.33 8.92
CA ARG A 53 5.64 -4.38 7.92
C ARG A 53 5.02 -4.03 6.57
N ILE A 54 3.84 -3.44 6.59
CA ILE A 54 3.15 -2.98 5.38
C ILE A 54 3.95 -1.87 4.69
N ARG A 55 4.43 -0.89 5.46
CA ARG A 55 5.28 0.18 4.93
C ARG A 55 6.61 -0.35 4.40
N ALA A 56 7.23 -1.32 5.10
CA ALA A 56 8.44 -1.97 4.62
C ALA A 56 8.23 -2.71 3.30
N ALA A 57 7.07 -3.37 3.12
CA ALA A 57 6.73 -4.03 1.86
C ALA A 57 6.60 -3.07 0.67
N LEU A 58 6.23 -1.81 0.95
CA LEU A 58 6.11 -0.75 -0.04
C LEU A 58 7.34 0.18 -0.10
N SER A 59 8.42 -0.13 0.63
CA SER A 59 9.59 0.75 0.76
C SER A 59 10.29 1.09 -0.56
N HIS A 60 10.18 0.22 -1.57
CA HIS A 60 10.74 0.44 -2.90
C HIS A 60 9.85 1.27 -3.83
N ALA A 61 8.66 1.65 -3.37
CA ALA A 61 7.74 2.48 -4.12
C ALA A 61 7.56 3.83 -3.45
N ARG A 62 7.17 4.82 -4.24
CA ARG A 62 6.78 6.13 -3.72
C ARG A 62 5.32 6.06 -3.26
N VAL A 63 5.07 6.38 -2.00
CA VAL A 63 3.77 6.14 -1.34
C VAL A 63 3.21 7.42 -0.74
N TYR A 64 2.00 7.80 -1.11
CA TYR A 64 1.22 8.84 -0.45
C TYR A 64 0.33 8.25 0.61
N ASP A 65 0.39 8.79 1.82
CA ASP A 65 -0.50 8.41 2.90
C ASP A 65 -1.69 9.37 2.95
N LEU A 66 -2.92 8.84 2.82
CA LEU A 66 -4.13 9.65 2.74
C LEU A 66 -4.51 10.28 4.08
N TYR A 67 -4.04 9.73 5.18
CA TYR A 67 -4.29 10.27 6.52
C TYR A 67 -3.34 11.43 6.84
N SER A 68 -2.04 11.24 6.61
CA SER A 68 -1.04 12.29 6.88
C SER A 68 -0.96 13.35 5.78
N GLY A 69 -1.37 13.02 4.55
CA GLY A 69 -1.27 13.90 3.40
C GLY A 69 0.15 14.08 2.86
N ILE A 70 1.03 13.09 3.09
CA ILE A 70 2.46 13.19 2.79
C ILE A 70 2.90 12.07 1.85
N TRP A 71 3.74 12.42 0.86
CA TRP A 71 4.50 11.47 0.06
C TRP A 71 5.75 11.01 0.81
N ASN A 72 5.94 9.70 0.87
CA ASN A 72 7.15 9.04 1.30
C ASN A 72 7.82 8.49 0.04
N ASP A 73 9.04 8.95 -0.23
CA ASP A 73 9.82 8.47 -1.35
C ASP A 73 10.39 7.07 -1.05
N ALA A 74 10.69 6.33 -2.11
CA ALA A 74 11.29 5.01 -2.00
C ALA A 74 12.65 5.10 -1.27
N THR A 75 12.94 4.14 -0.39
CA THR A 75 14.16 4.05 0.43
C THR A 75 15.02 2.85 0.08
#